data_AF-A0A1M3LZV5-F1
#
_entry.id   AF-A0A1M3LZV5-F1
#
_cell.length_a   1.000
_cell.length_b   1.000
_cell.length_c   1.000
_cell.angle_alpha   90.00
_cell.angle_beta   90.00
_cell.angle_gamma   90.00
#
_symmetry.space_group_name_H-M   'P 1'
#
loop_
_entity.id
_entity.type
_entity.pdbx_description
1 polymer ?
#
loop_
_entity_poly.entity_id
_entity_poly.type
_entity_poly.pdbx_seq_one_letter_code
_entity_poly.pdbx_strand_id
1 'polypeptide(L)' 'MPTPFWRSESAQDRLNRLDRPGFAFEFLRRNPNYRSDWSQTRHRVAQGILDAHDAQAELTRRWGLCFCP' A
#
# COMPACT_ATOMS: atom_id res chain seq x y z
N MET A 1 -22.77 -14.01 21.13
CA MET A 1 -21.85 -12.87 20.92
C MET A 1 -21.74 -12.62 19.42
N PRO A 2 -21.88 -11.39 18.92
CA PRO A 2 -21.67 -11.10 17.50
C PRO A 2 -20.21 -11.39 17.12
N THR A 3 -20.01 -11.98 15.94
CA THR A 3 -18.67 -12.17 15.40
C THR A 3 -18.06 -10.79 15.11
N PRO A 4 -16.90 -10.47 15.69
CA PRO A 4 -16.25 -9.20 15.40
C PRO A 4 -15.85 -9.17 13.92
N PHE A 5 -15.97 -8.01 13.28
CA PHE A 5 -15.78 -7.84 11.83
C PHE A 5 -14.47 -8.45 11.30
N TRP A 6 -13.39 -8.39 12.07
CA TRP A 6 -12.09 -8.95 11.69
C TRP A 6 -12.04 -10.48 11.63
N ARG A 7 -13.02 -11.18 12.24
CA ARG A 7 -13.22 -12.63 12.15
C ARG A 7 -14.32 -13.03 11.17
N SER A 8 -14.93 -12.08 10.47
CA SER A 8 -15.92 -12.42 9.44
C SER A 8 -15.31 -13.28 8.33
N GLU A 9 -16.11 -14.17 7.76
CA GLU A 9 -15.70 -15.06 6.67
C GLU A 9 -15.16 -14.27 5.47
N SER A 10 -15.82 -13.17 5.13
CA SER A 10 -15.37 -12.27 4.06
C SER A 10 -14.02 -11.60 4.33
N ALA A 11 -13.71 -11.27 5.58
CA ALA A 11 -12.39 -10.76 5.95
C ALA A 11 -11.32 -11.84 5.85
N GLN A 12 -11.62 -13.06 6.28
CA GLN A 12 -10.71 -14.20 6.19
C GLN A 12 -10.43 -14.59 4.74
N ASP A 13 -11.47 -14.69 3.91
CA ASP A 13 -11.35 -14.98 2.47
C ASP A 13 -10.47 -13.96 1.76
N ARG A 14 -10.63 -12.67 2.08
CA ARG A 14 -9.80 -11.62 1.51
C ARG A 14 -8.34 -11.79 1.90
N LEU A 15 -8.05 -12.06 3.17
CA LEU A 15 -6.67 -12.24 3.65
C LEU A 15 -6.03 -13.50 3.08
N ASN A 16 -6.79 -14.59 2.97
CA ASN A 16 -6.30 -15.88 2.43
C ASN A 16 -5.97 -15.83 0.94
N ARG A 17 -6.54 -14.88 0.19
CA ARG A 17 -6.20 -14.66 -1.23
C ARG A 17 -4.91 -13.86 -1.43
N LEU A 18 -4.38 -13.25 -0.39
CA LEU A 18 -3.14 -12.49 -0.48
C LEU A 18 -1.96 -13.45 -0.37
N ASP A 19 -1.00 -13.28 -1.27
CA ASP A 19 0.32 -13.84 -1.08
C ASP A 19 1.07 -13.08 0.03
N ARG A 20 2.24 -13.59 0.41
CA ARG A 20 3.06 -12.99 1.47
C ARG A 20 3.35 -11.50 1.25
N PRO A 21 3.76 -11.02 0.05
CA PRO A 21 3.95 -9.59 -0.17
C PRO A 21 2.64 -8.80 -0.17
N GLY A 22 1.55 -9.34 -0.73
CA GLY A 22 0.23 -8.72 -0.68
C GLY A 22 -0.28 -8.52 0.76
N PHE A 23 -0.04 -9.51 1.62
CA PHE A 23 -0.37 -9.40 3.04
C PHE A 23 0.47 -8.34 3.76
N ALA A 24 1.79 -8.28 3.50
CA ALA A 24 2.65 -7.22 4.04
C ALA A 24 2.22 -5.82 3.57
N PHE A 25 1.82 -5.69 2.31
CA PHE A 25 1.35 -4.44 1.75
C PHE A 25 0.08 -3.91 2.43
N GLU A 26 -0.80 -4.78 2.92
CA GLU A 26 -1.98 -4.36 3.67
C GLU A 26 -1.59 -3.60 4.97
N PHE A 27 -0.47 -3.91 5.63
CA PHE A 27 0.03 -3.12 6.76
C PHE A 27 0.49 -1.73 6.31
N LEU A 28 1.28 -1.69 5.24
CA LEU A 28 1.79 -0.44 4.70
C LEU A 28 0.67 0.49 4.23
N ARG A 29 -0.33 -0.05 3.54
CA ARG A 29 -1.50 0.69 3.03
C ARG A 29 -2.31 1.35 4.16
N ARG A 30 -2.31 0.77 5.36
CA ARG A 30 -2.99 1.34 6.55
C ARG A 30 -2.13 2.34 7.31
N ASN A 31 -0.84 2.46 7.02
CA ASN A 31 0.04 3.42 7.67
C ASN A 31 -0.31 4.86 7.22
N PRO A 32 -0.64 5.79 8.14
CA PRO A 32 -1.03 7.15 7.80
C PRO A 32 0.09 7.93 7.09
N ASN A 33 1.36 7.70 7.46
CA ASN A 33 2.51 8.36 6.85
C ASN A 33 2.67 7.90 5.39
N TYR A 34 2.52 6.59 5.13
CA TYR A 34 2.56 6.05 3.76
C TYR A 34 1.47 6.64 2.89
N ARG A 35 0.24 6.76 3.42
CA ARG A 35 -0.88 7.37 2.71
C ARG A 35 -0.64 8.84 2.38
N SER A 36 -0.05 9.59 3.31
CA SER A 36 0.32 10.98 3.10
C SER A 36 1.38 11.12 2.00
N ASP A 37 2.46 10.35 2.11
CA ASP A 37 3.54 10.35 1.11
C ASP A 37 3.01 9.96 -0.27
N TRP A 38 2.24 8.87 -0.36
CA TRP A 38 1.62 8.41 -1.60
C TRP A 38 0.74 9.50 -2.24
N SER A 39 -0.10 10.16 -1.44
CA SER A 39 -0.96 11.25 -1.93
C SER A 39 -0.15 12.45 -2.42
N GLN A 40 0.89 12.84 -1.68
CA GLN A 40 1.77 13.96 -2.05
C GLN A 40 2.53 13.65 -3.34
N THR A 41 3.11 12.45 -3.45
CA THR A 41 3.82 11.99 -4.64
C THR A 41 2.88 11.97 -5.84
N ARG A 42 1.66 11.41 -5.72
CA ARG A 42 0.68 11.42 -6.81
C ARG A 42 0.29 12.84 -7.24
N HIS A 43 0.17 13.77 -6.30
CA HIS A 43 -0.13 15.16 -6.62
C HIS A 43 1.00 15.81 -7.42
N ARG A 44 2.26 15.60 -7.02
CA ARG A 44 3.44 16.10 -7.75
C ARG A 44 3.56 15.52 -9.16
N VAL A 45 3.26 14.23 -9.33
CA VAL A 45 3.22 13.59 -10.65
C VAL A 45 2.13 14.20 -11.53
N ALA A 46 0.92 14.39 -10.98
CA ALA A 46 -0.19 15.00 -11.71
C ALA A 46 0.09 16.46 -12.13
N GLN A 47 0.89 17.18 -11.34
CA GLN A 47 1.35 18.55 -11.66
C GLN A 47 2.54 18.59 -12.62
N GLY A 48 3.08 17.44 -13.04
CA GLY A 48 4.29 17.37 -13.87
C GLY A 48 5.57 17.80 -13.16
N ILE A 49 5.55 17.91 -11.83
CA ILE A 49 6.71 18.30 -11.00
C ILE A 49 7.69 17.13 -10.85
N LEU A 50 7.17 15.90 -10.87
CA LEU A 50 7.95 14.69 -10.69
C LEU A 50 7.53 13.66 -11.74
N ASP A 51 8.49 13.02 -12.38
CA ASP A 51 8.20 11.91 -13.29
C ASP A 51 7.64 10.70 -12.53
N ALA A 52 6.77 9.92 -13.18
CA ALA A 52 6.15 8.76 -12.55
C ALA A 52 7.16 7.68 -12.15
N HIS A 53 8.23 7.50 -12.93
CA HIS A 53 9.30 6.55 -12.62
C HIS A 53 10.09 7.01 -11.39
N ASP A 54 10.46 8.29 -11.32
CA ASP A 54 11.19 8.86 -10.18
C ASP A 54 10.35 8.85 -8.90
N ALA A 55 9.05 9.15 -9.03
CA ALA A 55 8.07 9.02 -7.96
C ALA A 55 8.00 7.59 -7.41
N GLN A 56 7.96 6.59 -8.29
CA GLN A 56 7.97 5.18 -7.88
C GLN A 56 9.30 4.82 -7.20
N ALA A 57 10.44 5.24 -7.74
CA ALA A 57 11.75 4.97 -7.15
C ALA A 57 11.93 5.62 -5.77
N GLU A 58 11.41 6.83 -5.57
CA GLU A 58 11.42 7.52 -4.27
C GLU A 58 10.60 6.74 -3.23
N LEU A 59 9.36 6.38 -3.56
CA LEU A 59 8.48 5.61 -2.67
C LEU A 59 9.07 4.24 -2.34
N THR A 60 9.68 3.59 -3.35
CA THR A 60 10.34 2.28 -3.22
C THR A 60 11.48 2.34 -2.21
N ARG A 61 12.39 3.32 -2.36
CA ARG A 61 13.52 3.51 -1.44
C ARG A 61 13.07 3.89 -0.03
N ARG A 62 12.08 4.79 0.09
CA ARG A 62 11.62 5.30 1.39
C ARG A 62 10.88 4.25 2.22
N TRP A 63 10.09 3.40 1.56
CA TRP A 63 9.22 2.42 2.22
C TRP A 63 9.74 0.98 2.13
N GLY A 64 10.92 0.76 1.54
CA GLY A 64 11.53 -0.56 1.42
C GLY A 64 10.71 -1.52 0.56
N LEU A 65 9.99 -1.00 -0.42
CA LEU A 65 9.22 -1.82 -1.35
C LEU A 65 10.17 -2.48 -2.35
N CYS A 66 9.94 -3.75 -2.66
CA CYS A 66 10.53 -4.40 -3.81
C CYS A 66 9.40 -4.91 -4.69
N PHE A 67 9.26 -4.32 -5.88
CA PHE A 67 8.40 -4.88 -6.92
C PHE A 67 9.27 -5.87 -7.70
N CYS A 68 9.15 -7.16 -7.40
CA CYS A 68 9.76 -8.18 -8.24
C CYS A 68 9.06 -8.14 -9.62
N PRO A 69 9.82 -8.10 -10.73
CA PRO A 69 9.26 -8.12 -12.08
C PRO A 69 8.54 -9.42 -12.43
#